data_AF-A0AAU9J7U7-F1
#
_entry.id   AF-A0AAU9J7U7-F1
#
_cell.length_a   1.000
_cell.length_b   1.000
_cell.length_c   1.000
_cell.angle_alpha   90.00
_cell.angle_beta   90.00
_cell.angle_gamma   90.00
#
_symmetry.space_group_name_H-M   'P 1'
#
loop_
_entity.id
_entity.type
_entity.pdbx_description
1 polymer ?
#
loop_
_entity_poly.entity_id
_entity_poly.type
_entity_poly.pdbx_seq_one_letter_code
_entity_poly.pdbx_strand_id
1 'polypeptide(L)'
;MEYCRENGIDVKTQSPKSPDLNPIEMIWANLKRKVEKRRPDSKARLIAAIQESWDEISFEEVQNSILKVKNESKQVIEAQGEWS
;
A
#
# COMPACT_ATOMS: atom_id res chain seq x y z
N MET A 1 -4.80 1.57 20.49
CA MET A 1 -6.24 1.85 20.22
C MET A 1 -6.75 3.03 21.03
N GLU A 2 -6.28 3.22 22.27
CA GLU A 2 -6.67 4.37 23.12
C GLU A 2 -6.37 5.71 22.44
N TYR A 3 -5.13 5.93 21.98
CA TYR A 3 -4.78 7.11 21.18
C TYR A 3 -5.71 7.35 19.97
N CYS A 4 -5.99 6.32 19.16
CA CYS A 4 -6.87 6.47 18.00
C CYS A 4 -8.28 6.89 18.43
N ARG A 5 -8.79 6.30 19.51
CA ARG A 5 -10.11 6.62 20.07
C ARG A 5 -10.17 8.05 20.59
N GLU A 6 -9.15 8.47 21.34
CA GLU A 6 -9.03 9.82 21.91
C GLU A 6 -8.92 10.89 20.82
N ASN A 7 -8.32 10.55 19.68
CA ASN A 7 -8.16 11.47 18.54
C ASN A 7 -9.26 11.33 17.47
N GLY A 8 -10.32 10.57 17.73
CA GLY A 8 -11.44 10.40 16.79
C GLY A 8 -11.06 9.69 15.48
N ILE A 9 -9.98 8.90 15.48
CA ILE A 9 -9.53 8.13 14.32
C ILE A 9 -10.32 6.82 14.25
N ASP A 10 -11.11 6.67 13.19
CA ASP A 10 -11.80 5.42 12.88
C ASP A 10 -10.83 4.36 12.34
N VAL A 11 -10.46 3.42 13.20
CA VAL A 11 -9.56 2.32 12.85
C VAL A 11 -10.33 1.25 12.08
N LYS A 12 -10.04 1.11 10.79
CA LYS A 12 -10.61 0.03 9.97
C LYS A 12 -10.02 -1.32 10.36
N THR A 13 -10.90 -2.31 10.52
CA THR A 13 -10.50 -3.70 10.75
C THR A 13 -10.05 -4.33 9.44
N GLN A 14 -8.87 -4.94 9.43
CA GLN A 14 -8.36 -5.72 8.32
C GLN A 14 -8.43 -7.20 8.66
N SER A 15 -8.86 -8.02 7.70
CA SER A 15 -8.86 -9.48 7.86
C SER A 15 -7.43 -10.01 8.03
N PRO A 16 -7.19 -10.95 8.95
CA PRO A 16 -5.89 -11.58 9.10
C PRO A 16 -5.45 -12.25 7.78
N LYS A 17 -4.14 -12.21 7.49
CA LYS A 17 -3.54 -12.84 6.29
C LYS A 17 -4.05 -12.30 4.95
N SER A 18 -4.63 -11.10 4.93
CA SER A 18 -5.10 -10.44 3.70
C SER A 18 -4.27 -9.19 3.36
N PRO A 19 -2.98 -9.33 2.97
CA PRO A 19 -2.17 -8.19 2.53
C PRO A 19 -2.67 -7.61 1.20
N ASP A 20 -3.28 -8.44 0.35
CA ASP A 20 -4.00 -8.07 -0.87
C ASP A 20 -5.07 -7.01 -0.62
N LEU A 21 -5.73 -7.04 0.54
CA LEU A 21 -6.74 -6.06 0.92
C LEU A 21 -6.18 -4.80 1.63
N ASN A 22 -4.87 -4.57 1.56
CA ASN A 22 -4.24 -3.36 2.09
C ASN A 22 -3.63 -2.50 0.97
N PRO A 23 -4.14 -1.28 0.72
CA PRO A 23 -3.69 -0.46 -0.41
C PRO A 23 -2.22 -0.06 -0.31
N ILE A 24 -1.60 -0.07 0.88
CA ILE A 24 -0.18 0.25 1.03
C ILE A 24 0.73 -0.81 0.38
N GLU A 25 0.29 -2.07 0.26
CA GLU A 25 1.10 -3.13 -0.36
C GLU A 25 1.33 -2.86 -1.85
N MET A 26 0.34 -2.27 -2.52
CA MET A 26 0.50 -1.82 -3.90
C MET A 26 1.50 -0.68 -4.03
N ILE A 27 1.45 0.28 -3.10
CA ILE A 27 2.41 1.39 -3.03
C ILE A 27 3.82 0.87 -2.80
N TRP A 28 4.01 -0.08 -1.88
CA TRP A 28 5.31 -0.71 -1.66
C TRP A 28 5.81 -1.48 -2.88
N ALA A 29 4.94 -2.18 -3.59
CA ALA A 29 5.29 -2.87 -4.82
C ALA A 29 5.73 -1.88 -5.92
N ASN A 30 5.05 -0.74 -6.06
CA ASN A 30 5.45 0.33 -6.99
C ASN A 30 6.81 0.93 -6.58
N LEU A 31 6.94 1.34 -5.32
CA LEU A 31 8.16 1.94 -4.79
C LEU A 31 9.38 1.04 -5.01
N LYS A 32 9.28 -0.25 -4.67
CA LYS A 32 10.37 -1.22 -4.88
C LYS A 32 10.80 -1.29 -6.35
N ARG A 33 9.85 -1.32 -7.29
CA ARG A 33 10.16 -1.33 -8.73
C ARG A 33 10.87 -0.04 -9.18
N LYS A 34 10.47 1.12 -8.66
CA LYS A 34 11.14 2.40 -8.96
C LYS A 34 12.57 2.44 -8.39
N VAL A 35 12.75 2.03 -7.15
CA VAL A 35 14.06 1.95 -6.48
C VAL A 35 14.99 0.97 -7.19
N GLU A 36 14.50 -0.21 -7.57
CA GLU A 36 15.28 -1.23 -8.29
C GLU A 36 15.81 -0.71 -9.63
N LYS A 37 14.98 0.05 -10.38
CA LYS A 37 15.41 0.68 -11.64
C LYS A 37 16.57 1.67 -11.46
N ARG A 38 16.66 2.33 -10.29
CA ARG A 38 17.75 3.27 -9.96
C ARG A 38 19.07 2.58 -9.60
N ARG A 39 19.04 1.26 -9.33
CA ARG A 39 20.21 0.41 -9.00
C ARG A 39 21.15 1.05 -7.96
N PRO A 40 20.66 1.39 -6.76
CA PRO A 40 21.53 1.91 -5.71
C PRO A 40 22.56 0.86 -5.27
N ASP A 41 23.81 1.26 -5.13
CA ASP A 41 24.96 0.41 -4.75
C ASP A 41 25.53 0.75 -3.36
N SER A 42 24.89 1.67 -2.65
CA SER A 42 25.26 2.06 -1.28
C SER A 42 24.02 2.39 -0.47
N LYS A 43 24.15 2.33 0.86
CA LYS A 43 23.07 2.72 1.78
C LYS A 43 22.59 4.16 1.53
N ALA A 44 23.52 5.09 1.30
CA ALA A 44 23.18 6.49 1.03
C ALA A 44 22.36 6.63 -0.27
N ARG A 45 22.78 5.96 -1.34
CA ARG A 45 22.04 5.97 -2.61
C ARG A 45 20.70 5.23 -2.52
N LEU A 46 20.60 4.18 -1.71
CA LEU A 46 19.33 3.48 -1.47
C LEU A 46 18.33 4.39 -0.76
N ILE A 47 18.76 5.12 0.27
CA ILE A 47 17.90 6.08 0.98
C ILE A 47 17.43 7.19 0.03
N ALA A 48 18.33 7.80 -0.73
CA ALA A 48 17.98 8.82 -1.71
C ALA A 48 17.01 8.26 -2.77
N ALA A 49 17.29 7.08 -3.33
CA ALA A 49 16.43 6.43 -4.30
C ALA A 49 15.01 6.17 -3.76
N ILE A 50 14.89 5.78 -2.49
CA ILE A 50 13.58 5.59 -1.82
C ILE A 50 12.83 6.91 -1.71
N GLN A 51 13.48 7.97 -1.23
CA GLN A 51 12.87 9.29 -1.07
C GLN A 51 12.43 9.87 -2.42
N GLU A 52 13.32 9.87 -3.41
CA GLU A 52 13.01 10.33 -4.78
C GLU A 52 11.87 9.51 -5.41
N SER A 53 11.90 8.18 -5.25
CA SER A 53 10.84 7.33 -5.81
C SER A 53 9.50 7.50 -5.09
N TRP A 54 9.51 7.86 -3.81
CA TRP A 54 8.32 8.17 -3.03
C TRP A 54 7.68 9.49 -3.48
N ASP A 55 8.50 10.53 -3.67
CA ASP A 55 8.05 11.85 -4.13
C ASP A 55 7.48 11.80 -5.58
N GLU A 56 7.92 10.83 -6.37
CA GLU A 56 7.38 10.56 -7.71
C GLU A 56 6.04 9.79 -7.72
N ILE A 57 5.55 9.33 -6.58
CA ILE A 57 4.24 8.66 -6.51
C ILE A 57 3.16 9.75 -6.58
N SER A 58 2.45 9.75 -7.69
CA SER A 58 1.35 10.68 -7.92
C SER A 58 0.16 10.38 -7.02
N PHE A 59 -0.65 11.40 -6.77
CA PHE A 59 -1.92 11.22 -6.05
C PHE A 59 -2.86 10.25 -6.78
N GLU A 60 -2.84 10.25 -8.11
CA GLU A 60 -3.60 9.31 -8.95
C GLU A 60 -3.20 7.85 -8.69
N GLU A 61 -1.89 7.54 -8.60
CA GLU A 61 -1.41 6.20 -8.25
C GLU A 61 -1.90 5.75 -6.86
N VAL A 62 -1.96 6.67 -5.90
CA VAL A 62 -2.52 6.40 -4.56
C VAL A 62 -4.02 6.14 -4.63
N GLN A 63 -4.77 6.97 -5.34
CA GLN A 63 -6.22 6.79 -5.51
C GLN A 63 -6.55 5.47 -6.21
N ASN A 64 -5.81 5.12 -7.26
CA ASN A 64 -5.97 3.87 -7.99
C ASN A 64 -5.71 2.65 -7.09
N SER A 65 -4.75 2.74 -6.17
CA SER A 65 -4.48 1.68 -5.19
C SER A 65 -5.66 1.48 -4.22
N ILE A 66 -6.25 2.57 -3.74
CA ILE A 66 -7.46 2.53 -2.88
C ILE A 66 -8.66 1.93 -3.64
N LEU A 67 -8.88 2.37 -4.88
CA LEU A 67 -9.98 1.88 -5.70
C LEU A 67 -9.85 0.39 -6.03
N LYS A 68 -8.62 -0.06 -6.34
CA LYS A 68 -8.35 -1.47 -6.62
C LYS A 68 -8.68 -2.35 -5.42
N VAL A 69 -8.19 -2.01 -4.22
CA VAL A 69 -8.51 -2.77 -2.99
C VAL A 69 -10.01 -2.80 -2.71
N LYS A 70 -10.73 -1.69 -2.96
CA LYS A 70 -12.20 -1.68 -2.84
C LYS A 70 -12.87 -2.66 -3.81
N ASN A 71 -12.32 -2.83 -5.01
CA ASN A 71 -12.85 -3.78 -5.99
C ASN A 71 -12.51 -5.23 -5.63
N GLU A 72 -11.27 -5.50 -5.24
CA GLU A 72 -10.83 -6.83 -4.78
C GLU A 72 -11.61 -7.28 -3.54
N SER A 73 -11.88 -6.37 -2.60
CA SER A 73 -12.72 -6.66 -1.42
C SER A 73 -14.11 -7.17 -1.81
N LYS A 74 -14.73 -6.63 -2.88
CA LYS A 74 -16.04 -7.10 -3.35
C LYS A 74 -15.95 -8.52 -3.92
N GLN A 75 -14.90 -8.79 -4.70
CA GLN A 75 -14.68 -10.11 -5.28
C GLN A 75 -14.45 -11.17 -4.18
N VAL A 76 -13.67 -10.84 -3.15
CA VAL A 76 -13.47 -11.74 -2.00
C VAL A 76 -14.78 -12.01 -1.26
N ILE A 77 -15.66 -11.01 -1.12
CA ILE A 77 -17.00 -11.20 -0.52
C ILE A 77 -17.84 -12.15 -1.38
N GLU A 78 -17.86 -11.96 -2.70
CA GLU A 78 -18.57 -12.83 -3.65
C GLU A 78 -18.02 -14.26 -3.65
N ALA A 79 -16.70 -14.40 -3.47
CA ALA A 79 -16.00 -15.68 -3.34
C ALA A 79 -16.06 -16.28 -1.92
N GLN A 80 -16.85 -15.71 -1.00
CA GLN A 80 -17.01 -16.20 0.38
C GLN A 80 -15.69 -16.29 1.18
N GLY A 81 -14.76 -15.37 0.90
CA GLY A 81 -13.46 -15.32 1.57
C GLY A 81 -12.36 -16.14 0.88
N GLU A 82 -12.68 -16.86 -0.20
CA GLU A 82 -11.67 -17.48 -1.06
C GLU A 82 -10.94 -16.41 -1.90
N TRP A 83 -9.73 -16.76 -2.31
CA TRP A 83 -8.94 -15.90 -3.21
C TRP A 83 -9.58 -15.86 -4.61
N SER A 84 -9.70 -14.66 -5.16
CA SER A 84 -9.99 -14.42 -6.59
C SER A 84 -8.78 -14.72 -7.46
#